data_AF-A0AAF3EIS6-F1
#
_entry.id   AF-A0AAF3EIS6-F1
#
_cell.length_a   1.000
_cell.length_b   1.000
_cell.length_c   1.000
_cell.angle_alpha   90.00
_cell.angle_beta   90.00
_cell.angle_gamma   90.00
#
_symmetry.space_group_name_H-M   'P 1'
#
loop_
_entity.id
_entity.type
_entity.pdbx_description
1 polymer ?
#
loop_
_entity_poly.entity_id
_entity_poly.type
_entity_poly.pdbx_seq_one_letter_code
_entity_poly.pdbx_strand_id
1 'polypeptide(L)'
;MRLAKTPLLMIRLVHCAPPFISNDDQPLCDAVEQAIRPCLCCKKECWYTIVSAATHELGYMPGEAGEQEALSTLKSIRQCVIENCAQVCLK
;
A
#
# COMPACT_ATOMS: atom_id res chain seq x y z
N MET A 1 60.11 9.34 -11.40
CA MET A 1 59.14 8.27 -11.08
C MET A 1 57.80 8.92 -10.76
N ARG A 2 56.77 8.67 -11.58
CA ARG A 2 55.42 9.23 -11.40
C ARG A 2 54.62 8.30 -10.47
N LEU A 3 54.15 8.78 -9.33
CA LEU A 3 53.07 8.12 -8.58
C LEU A 3 51.80 8.96 -8.75
N ALA A 4 50.87 8.45 -9.54
CA ALA A 4 49.50 8.92 -9.60
C ALA A 4 48.77 8.51 -8.31
N LYS A 5 48.10 9.45 -7.65
CA LYS A 5 47.16 9.16 -6.55
C LYS A 5 45.75 9.44 -7.06
N THR A 6 44.98 8.37 -7.14
CA THR A 6 43.63 8.20 -7.68
C THR A 6 42.64 9.16 -7.01
N PRO A 7 41.71 9.80 -7.76
CA PRO A 7 40.66 10.59 -7.15
C PRO A 7 39.59 9.68 -6.54
N LEU A 8 39.13 10.10 -5.37
CA LEU A 8 38.08 9.49 -4.56
C LEU A 8 36.77 9.42 -5.37
N LEU A 9 36.33 8.22 -5.71
CA LEU A 9 35.09 7.97 -6.42
C LEU A 9 33.91 8.17 -5.45
N MET A 10 33.28 9.34 -5.49
CA MET A 10 31.99 9.59 -4.84
C MET A 10 30.90 8.84 -5.59
N ILE A 11 30.65 7.59 -5.21
CA ILE A 11 29.48 6.83 -5.67
C ILE A 11 28.25 7.45 -5.03
N ARG A 12 27.52 8.27 -5.81
CA ARG A 12 26.19 8.74 -5.42
C ARG A 12 25.26 7.52 -5.29
N LEU A 13 24.76 7.31 -4.08
CA LEU A 13 23.71 6.34 -3.78
C LEU A 13 22.51 6.55 -4.72
N VAL A 14 22.18 5.46 -5.42
CA VAL A 14 21.00 5.27 -6.24
C VAL A 14 19.76 5.58 -5.40
N HIS A 15 19.09 6.70 -5.67
CA HIS A 15 17.72 6.93 -5.21
C HIS A 15 16.78 6.28 -6.23
N CYS A 16 16.44 5.00 -6.02
CA CYS A 16 15.35 4.32 -6.72
C CYS A 16 14.03 4.45 -5.91
N ALA A 17 13.69 5.64 -5.44
CA ALA A 17 12.33 5.92 -5.00
C ALA A 17 11.63 6.63 -6.18
N PRO A 18 10.79 5.93 -6.98
CA PRO A 18 9.94 6.63 -7.92
C PRO A 18 9.08 7.65 -7.15
N PRO A 19 8.76 8.81 -7.75
CA PRO A 19 7.82 9.73 -7.13
C PRO A 19 6.51 8.97 -6.89
N PHE A 20 6.09 8.91 -5.62
CA PHE A 20 4.75 8.48 -5.25
C PHE A 20 3.77 9.46 -5.90
N ILE A 21 3.24 9.11 -7.08
CA ILE A 21 2.08 9.79 -7.65
C ILE A 21 0.90 9.27 -6.83
N SER A 22 0.53 10.02 -5.79
CA SER A 22 -0.71 9.79 -5.06
C SER A 22 -1.87 10.18 -5.97
N ASN A 23 -2.35 9.24 -6.79
CA ASN A 23 -3.67 9.34 -7.40
C ASN A 23 -4.71 8.99 -6.33
N ASP A 24 -4.79 9.82 -5.28
CA ASP A 24 -5.71 9.62 -4.16
C ASP A 24 -7.18 9.82 -4.56
N ASP A 25 -7.43 10.50 -5.70
CA ASP A 25 -8.79 10.81 -6.17
C ASP A 25 -9.34 9.84 -7.23
N GLN A 26 -8.59 8.81 -7.64
CA GLN A 26 -9.14 7.81 -8.56
C GLN A 26 -9.97 6.77 -7.81
N PRO A 27 -11.24 6.55 -8.20
CA PRO A 27 -12.09 5.58 -7.53
C PRO A 27 -11.53 4.17 -7.70
N LEU A 28 -11.46 3.41 -6.60
CA LEU A 28 -10.90 2.04 -6.56
C LEU A 28 -11.69 1.04 -7.42
N CYS A 29 -12.93 1.37 -7.75
CA CYS A 29 -13.76 0.69 -8.72
C CYS A 29 -14.35 1.69 -9.70
N ASP A 30 -14.46 1.31 -10.97
CA ASP A 30 -15.27 2.05 -11.92
C ASP A 30 -16.77 1.85 -11.65
N ALA A 31 -17.61 2.67 -12.30
CA ALA A 31 -19.06 2.64 -12.09
C ALA A 31 -19.70 1.29 -12.50
N VAL A 32 -19.12 0.59 -13.47
CA VAL A 32 -19.64 -0.70 -13.96
C VAL A 32 -19.29 -1.80 -12.96
N GLU A 33 -18.06 -1.83 -12.46
CA GLU A 33 -17.62 -2.76 -11.42
C GLU A 33 -18.40 -2.55 -10.12
N GLN A 34 -18.63 -1.29 -9.73
CA GLN A 34 -19.44 -0.94 -8.56
C GLN A 34 -20.89 -1.44 -8.71
N ALA A 35 -21.48 -1.36 -9.90
CA ALA A 35 -22.84 -1.82 -10.15
C ALA A 35 -22.97 -3.36 -10.18
N ILE A 36 -22.01 -4.06 -10.78
CA ILE A 36 -22.09 -5.52 -10.99
C ILE A 36 -21.51 -6.30 -9.79
N ARG A 37 -20.49 -5.75 -9.12
CA ARG A 37 -19.74 -6.42 -8.05
C ARG A 37 -19.55 -5.51 -6.82
N PRO A 38 -20.64 -4.98 -6.24
CA PRO A 38 -20.55 -4.00 -5.15
C PRO A 38 -19.82 -4.54 -3.91
N CYS A 39 -19.96 -5.84 -3.60
CA CYS A 39 -19.24 -6.46 -2.49
C CYS A 39 -17.71 -6.53 -2.74
N LEU A 40 -17.28 -6.79 -3.97
CA LEU A 40 -15.86 -6.80 -4.32
C LEU A 40 -15.27 -5.40 -4.13
N CYS A 41 -15.98 -4.38 -4.60
CA CYS A 41 -15.55 -2.99 -4.46
C CYS A 41 -15.46 -2.53 -3.02
N CYS A 42 -16.43 -2.89 -2.17
CA CYS A 42 -16.34 -2.60 -0.74
C CYS A 42 -15.13 -3.26 -0.08
N LYS A 43 -14.79 -4.50 -0.47
CA LYS A 43 -13.58 -5.17 0.01
C LYS A 43 -12.29 -4.50 -0.46
N LYS A 44 -12.24 -4.03 -1.71
CA LYS A 44 -11.11 -3.27 -2.25
C LYS A 44 -10.92 -1.98 -1.46
N GLU A 45 -12.00 -1.23 -1.22
CA GLU A 45 -11.99 -0.02 -0.38
C GLU A 45 -11.37 -0.30 0.98
N CYS A 46 -11.91 -1.26 1.74
CA CYS A 46 -11.36 -1.63 3.04
C CYS A 46 -9.88 -2.03 3.01
N TRP A 47 -9.44 -2.70 1.95
CA TRP A 47 -8.03 -3.05 1.78
C TRP A 47 -7.18 -1.79 1.60
N TYR A 48 -7.55 -0.92 0.66
CA TYR A 48 -6.76 0.27 0.30
C TYR A 48 -6.73 1.30 1.43
N THR A 49 -7.87 1.56 2.10
CA THR A 49 -7.92 2.48 3.23
C THR A 49 -6.97 2.03 4.34
N ILE A 50 -7.03 0.76 4.75
CA ILE A 50 -6.23 0.26 5.88
C ILE A 50 -4.76 0.14 5.50
N VAL A 51 -4.44 -0.34 4.29
CA VAL A 51 -3.04 -0.44 3.85
C VAL A 51 -2.43 0.95 3.66
N SER A 52 -3.14 1.91 3.08
CA SER A 52 -2.65 3.28 2.91
C SER A 52 -2.36 3.94 4.27
N ALA A 53 -3.29 3.81 5.23
CA ALA A 53 -3.10 4.31 6.59
C ALA A 53 -1.89 3.64 7.28
N ALA A 54 -1.78 2.31 7.22
CA ALA A 54 -0.67 1.60 7.83
C ALA A 54 0.67 1.92 7.15
N THR A 55 0.71 2.03 5.82
CA THR A 55 1.93 2.46 5.11
C THR A 55 2.33 3.88 5.50
N HIS A 56 1.36 4.78 5.67
CA HIS A 56 1.62 6.14 6.13
C HIS A 56 2.20 6.17 7.56
N GLU A 57 1.65 5.38 8.48
CA GLU A 57 2.09 5.30 9.87
C GLU A 57 3.46 4.61 10.03
N LEU A 58 3.71 3.54 9.27
CA LEU A 58 4.94 2.74 9.36
C LEU A 58 6.09 3.34 8.55
N GLY A 59 5.78 4.07 7.48
CA GLY A 59 6.77 4.55 6.50
C GLY A 59 7.26 3.48 5.52
N TYR A 60 6.66 2.29 5.54
CA TYR A 60 6.94 1.16 4.64
C TYR A 60 5.69 0.27 4.52
N MET A 61 5.69 -0.70 3.59
CA MET A 61 4.52 -1.55 3.39
C MET A 61 4.34 -2.55 4.55
N PRO A 62 3.12 -2.67 5.12
CA PRO A 62 2.87 -3.63 6.18
C PRO A 62 3.25 -5.07 5.78
N GLY A 63 4.04 -5.73 6.62
CA GLY A 63 4.61 -7.05 6.40
C GLY A 63 6.11 -7.05 6.12
N GLU A 64 6.72 -5.90 5.81
CA GLU A 64 8.18 -5.80 5.64
C GLU A 64 8.94 -6.03 6.96
N ALA A 65 8.39 -5.59 8.10
CA ALA A 65 9.03 -5.81 9.41
C ALA A 65 8.82 -7.24 9.95
N GLY A 66 7.81 -7.96 9.45
CA GLY A 66 7.59 -9.37 9.78
C GLY A 66 6.13 -9.83 9.69
N GLU A 67 5.94 -11.14 9.85
CA GLU A 67 4.63 -11.80 9.69
C GLU A 67 3.56 -11.27 10.67
N GLN A 68 3.94 -10.98 11.91
CA GLN A 68 2.99 -10.51 12.92
C GLN A 68 2.38 -9.14 12.55
N GLU A 69 3.15 -8.27 11.91
CA GLU A 69 2.69 -6.97 11.40
C GLU A 69 1.70 -7.16 10.24
N ALA A 70 2.03 -8.06 9.31
CA ALA A 70 1.12 -8.44 8.22
C ALA A 70 -0.20 -8.99 8.78
N LEU A 71 -0.15 -9.90 9.75
CA LEU A 71 -1.34 -10.48 10.37
C LEU A 71 -2.17 -9.45 11.13
N SER A 72 -1.53 -8.48 11.80
CA SER A 72 -2.22 -7.38 12.46
C SER A 72 -2.99 -6.53 11.43
N THR A 73 -2.34 -6.18 10.33
CA THR A 73 -2.95 -5.39 9.24
C THR A 73 -4.11 -6.14 8.58
N LEU A 74 -3.94 -7.44 8.32
CA LEU A 74 -5.01 -8.29 7.78
C LEU A 74 -6.23 -8.40 8.71
N LYS A 75 -6.01 -8.41 10.03
CA LYS A 75 -7.12 -8.35 11.01
C LYS A 75 -7.86 -7.02 10.92
N SER A 76 -7.15 -5.90 10.79
CA SER A 76 -7.76 -4.58 10.62
C SER A 76 -8.57 -4.49 9.31
N ILE A 77 -8.02 -4.99 8.19
CA ILE A 77 -8.76 -5.07 6.91
C ILE A 77 -10.04 -5.89 7.08
N ARG A 78 -9.95 -7.06 7.74
CA ARG A 78 -11.11 -7.91 8.00
C ARG A 78 -12.15 -7.20 8.86
N GLN A 79 -11.74 -6.46 9.89
CA GLN A 79 -12.64 -5.70 10.74
C GLN A 79 -13.39 -4.65 9.92
N CYS A 80 -12.70 -3.89 9.06
CA CYS A 80 -13.32 -2.95 8.14
C CYS A 80 -14.39 -3.62 7.27
N VAL A 81 -14.08 -4.80 6.70
CA VAL A 81 -15.04 -5.52 5.83
C VAL A 81 -16.29 -5.95 6.62
N ILE A 82 -16.14 -6.39 7.86
CA ILE A 82 -17.27 -6.79 8.71
C ILE A 82 -18.15 -5.59 9.04
N GLU A 83 -17.56 -4.45 9.37
CA GLU A 83 -18.29 -3.25 9.78
C GLU A 83 -18.97 -2.55 8.60
N ASN A 84 -18.27 -2.43 7.47
CA ASN A 84 -18.69 -1.57 6.37
C ASN A 84 -19.32 -2.35 5.21
N CYS A 85 -18.94 -3.61 5.01
CA CYS A 85 -19.39 -4.38 3.85
C CYS A 85 -20.49 -5.41 4.17
N ALA A 86 -20.90 -5.60 5.43
CA ALA A 86 -21.86 -6.64 5.80
C ALA A 86 -23.19 -6.56 5.03
N GLN A 87 -23.71 -5.36 4.79
CA GLN A 87 -24.98 -5.15 4.09
C GLN A 87 -24.86 -5.32 2.56
N VAL A 88 -23.67 -5.10 2.01
CA VAL A 88 -23.40 -5.19 0.57
C VAL A 88 -22.94 -6.61 0.18
N CYS A 89 -22.31 -7.31 1.11
CA CYS A 89 -21.78 -8.66 0.95
C CYS A 89 -22.70 -9.73 1.56
N LEU A 90 -24.01 -9.48 1.64
CA LEU A 90 -24.99 -10.47 2.10
C LEU A 90 -24.77 -11.77 1.31
N LYS A 91 -24.54 -12.85 2.07
CA LYS A 91 -24.21 -14.18 1.55
C LYS A 91 -25.37 -14.79 0.78
#